data_AF-A0A0P0DKA5-F1
#
_entry.id   AF-A0A0P0DKA5-F1
#
_cell.length_a   1.000
_cell.length_b   1.000
_cell.length_c   1.000
_cell.angle_alpha   90.00
_cell.angle_beta   90.00
_cell.angle_gamma   90.00
#
_symmetry.space_group_name_H-M   'P 1'
#
loop_
_entity.id
_entity.type
_entity.pdbx_description
1 polymer ?
#
loop_
_entity_poly.entity_id
_entity_poly.type
_entity_poly.pdbx_seq_one_letter_code
_entity_poly.pdbx_strand_id
1 'polypeptide(L)'
;MSSYSTTHHRLHRTRGPASARACVHCGRRARDWACIAEDSSLATGQNSEGRRVTFSTDLDAYVPMCRPCHRRYDAERAAERRATAHLAIAPLGKRRPPRRTYVVALDREPLFGGDDANGWTL
;
A
#
# COMPACT_ATOMS: atom_id res chain seq x y z
N MET A 1 1.04 10.05 -19.30
CA MET A 1 0.79 10.40 -17.88
C MET A 1 0.29 9.16 -17.16
N SER A 2 0.96 8.73 -16.09
CA SER A 2 0.44 7.66 -15.23
C SER A 2 -0.73 8.21 -14.41
N SER A 3 -1.87 7.52 -14.39
CA SER A 3 -3.03 7.90 -13.57
C SER A 3 -3.17 6.94 -12.40
N TYR A 4 -3.93 7.36 -11.39
CA TYR A 4 -4.34 6.50 -10.28
C TYR A 4 -4.96 5.20 -10.79
N SER A 5 -5.90 5.29 -11.73
CA SER A 5 -6.60 4.14 -12.31
C SER A 5 -5.64 3.21 -13.07
N THR A 6 -4.71 3.76 -13.85
CA THR A 6 -3.71 2.98 -14.58
C THR A 6 -2.78 2.23 -13.62
N THR A 7 -2.34 2.90 -12.56
CA THR A 7 -1.47 2.31 -11.53
C THR A 7 -2.21 1.20 -10.79
N HIS A 8 -3.45 1.44 -10.33
CA HIS A 8 -4.26 0.43 -9.66
C HIS A 8 -4.56 -0.77 -10.56
N HIS A 9 -4.84 -0.53 -11.85
CA HIS A 9 -5.05 -1.62 -12.81
C HIS A 9 -3.77 -2.44 -12.99
N ARG A 10 -2.60 -1.80 -13.11
CA ARG A 10 -1.31 -2.49 -13.19
C ARG A 10 -1.03 -3.29 -11.90
N LEU A 11 -1.27 -2.71 -10.74
CA LEU A 11 -1.11 -3.36 -9.45
C LEU A 11 -1.96 -4.63 -9.34
N HIS A 12 -3.23 -4.55 -9.73
CA HIS A 12 -4.13 -5.70 -9.76
C HIS A 12 -3.68 -6.78 -10.75
N ARG A 13 -3.19 -6.39 -11.93
CA ARG A 13 -2.67 -7.36 -12.92
C ARG A 13 -1.39 -8.04 -12.46
N THR A 14 -0.48 -7.32 -11.81
CA THR A 14 0.82 -7.84 -11.38
C THR A 14 0.73 -8.63 -10.07
N ARG A 15 -0.07 -8.18 -9.10
CA ARG A 15 -0.09 -8.75 -7.75
C ARG A 15 -1.40 -9.46 -7.38
N GLY A 16 -2.38 -9.41 -8.27
CA GLY A 16 -3.72 -9.91 -8.01
C GLY A 16 -4.53 -9.01 -7.07
N PRO A 17 -5.72 -9.48 -6.65
CA PRO A 17 -6.53 -8.76 -5.69
C PRO A 17 -5.87 -8.75 -4.31
N ALA A 18 -5.97 -7.63 -3.57
CA ALA A 18 -5.44 -7.53 -2.21
C ALA A 18 -5.96 -8.65 -1.30
N SER A 19 -7.20 -9.12 -1.52
CA SER A 19 -7.81 -10.20 -0.75
C SER A 19 -7.16 -11.57 -0.91
N ALA A 20 -6.28 -11.76 -1.89
CA ALA A 20 -5.45 -12.95 -1.99
C ALA A 20 -4.28 -12.95 -0.99
N ARG A 21 -4.05 -11.83 -0.28
CA ARG A 21 -2.93 -11.64 0.64
C ARG A 21 -3.40 -11.36 2.06
N ALA A 22 -2.54 -11.68 3.03
CA ALA A 22 -2.73 -11.32 4.43
C ALA A 22 -2.44 -9.83 4.64
N CYS A 23 -3.19 -9.20 5.54
CA CYS A 23 -2.93 -7.82 5.97
C CYS A 23 -1.58 -7.75 6.68
N VAL A 24 -0.69 -6.89 6.18
CA VAL A 24 0.68 -6.74 6.73
C VAL A 24 0.72 -6.33 8.21
N HIS A 25 -0.38 -5.79 8.73
CA HIS A 25 -0.46 -5.33 10.12
C HIS A 25 -1.01 -6.35 11.12
N CYS A 26 -1.96 -7.17 10.70
CA CYS A 26 -2.74 -8.01 11.63
C CYS A 26 -2.99 -9.42 11.12
N GLY A 27 -2.42 -9.81 9.97
CA GLY A 27 -2.55 -11.15 9.40
C GLY A 27 -3.92 -11.48 8.79
N ARG A 28 -4.99 -10.77 9.17
CA ARG A 28 -6.34 -10.98 8.60
C ARG A 28 -6.35 -10.74 7.08
N ARG A 29 -7.27 -11.38 6.35
CA ARG A 29 -7.43 -11.17 4.90
C ARG A 29 -7.52 -9.68 4.55
N ALA A 30 -6.63 -9.23 3.67
CA ALA A 30 -6.64 -7.86 3.20
C ALA A 30 -7.88 -7.60 2.31
N ARG A 31 -8.20 -6.32 2.13
CA ARG A 31 -9.33 -5.89 1.32
C ARG A 31 -8.91 -4.86 0.28
N ASP A 32 -7.93 -4.04 0.64
CA ASP A 32 -7.47 -2.93 -0.17
C ASP A 32 -5.94 -2.94 -0.24
N TRP A 33 -5.41 -2.34 -1.30
CA TRP A 33 -4.00 -2.00 -1.42
C TRP A 33 -3.78 -0.60 -0.85
N ALA A 34 -2.94 -0.48 0.17
CA ALA A 34 -2.59 0.79 0.81
C ALA A 34 -1.24 1.31 0.27
N CYS A 35 -1.17 2.60 -0.06
CA CYS A 35 0.07 3.23 -0.52
C CYS A 35 0.91 3.72 0.66
N ILE A 36 2.14 3.20 0.77
CA ILE A 36 3.10 3.54 1.84
C ILE A 36 4.22 4.50 1.42
N ALA A 37 4.21 4.97 0.17
CA ALA A 37 5.22 5.89 -0.37
C ALA A 37 5.31 7.20 0.42
N GLU A 38 6.51 7.77 0.56
CA GLU A 38 6.69 9.06 1.23
C GLU A 38 6.00 10.20 0.46
N ASP A 39 5.55 11.24 1.19
CA ASP A 39 4.75 12.31 0.58
C ASP A 39 5.48 13.05 -0.55
N SER A 40 6.81 13.14 -0.50
CA SER A 40 7.66 13.72 -1.56
C SER A 40 7.62 12.94 -2.88
N SER A 41 7.28 11.66 -2.83
CA SER A 41 7.24 10.75 -3.99
C SER A 41 5.83 10.52 -4.53
N LEU A 42 4.81 11.12 -3.90
CA LEU A 42 3.42 10.94 -4.30
C LEU A 42 3.06 11.84 -5.49
N ALA A 43 2.49 11.23 -6.52
CA ALA A 43 1.78 11.92 -7.58
C ALA A 43 0.36 12.29 -7.13
N THR A 44 -0.18 13.39 -7.66
CA THR A 44 -1.60 13.75 -7.48
C THR A 44 -2.36 13.43 -8.76
N GLY A 45 -3.54 12.82 -8.63
CA GLY A 45 -4.43 12.55 -9.74
C GLY A 45 -5.88 12.57 -9.30
N GLN A 46 -6.76 12.05 -10.15
CA GLN A 46 -8.17 11.85 -9.84
C GLN A 46 -8.50 10.35 -9.90
N ASN A 47 -9.38 9.91 -9.01
CA ASN A 47 -9.98 8.58 -9.13
C ASN A 47 -11.13 8.60 -10.15
N SER A 48 -11.78 7.46 -10.38
CA SER A 48 -12.93 7.33 -11.28
C SER A 48 -14.16 8.17 -10.87
N GLU A 49 -14.20 8.63 -9.62
CA GLU A 49 -15.26 9.50 -9.08
C GLU A 49 -14.90 10.99 -9.19
N GLY A 50 -13.79 11.34 -9.85
CA GLY A 50 -13.30 12.71 -9.98
C GLY A 50 -12.68 13.30 -8.71
N ARG A 51 -12.55 12.50 -7.63
CA ARG A 51 -11.95 12.94 -6.37
C ARG A 51 -10.43 12.99 -6.50
N ARG A 52 -9.83 14.07 -6.00
CA ARG A 52 -8.36 14.21 -5.92
C ARG A 52 -7.79 13.14 -4.99
N VAL A 53 -6.85 12.37 -5.49
CA VAL A 53 -6.16 11.30 -4.76
C VAL A 53 -4.67 11.41 -4.94
N THR A 54 -3.91 11.05 -3.89
CA THR A 54 -2.45 10.92 -3.94
C THR A 54 -2.09 9.46 -4.14
N PHE A 55 -1.19 9.17 -5.08
CA PHE A 55 -0.79 7.80 -5.43
C PHE A 55 0.68 7.75 -5.79
N SER A 56 1.30 6.56 -5.73
CA SER A 56 2.66 6.34 -6.21
C SER A 56 2.61 5.63 -7.54
N THR A 57 3.52 5.93 -8.46
CA THR A 57 3.68 5.13 -9.69
C THR A 57 4.52 3.87 -9.47
N ASP A 58 5.21 3.79 -8.34
CA ASP A 58 5.94 2.61 -7.90
C ASP A 58 4.97 1.61 -7.26
N LEU A 59 4.94 0.38 -7.79
CA LEU A 59 4.10 -0.70 -7.28
C LEU A 59 4.62 -1.25 -5.95
N ASP A 60 5.92 -1.16 -5.67
CA ASP A 60 6.53 -1.63 -4.42
C ASP A 60 6.08 -0.82 -3.21
N ALA A 61 5.63 0.41 -3.44
CA ALA A 61 5.00 1.23 -2.43
C ALA A 61 3.56 0.81 -2.04
N TYR A 62 3.03 -0.30 -2.56
CA TYR A 62 1.68 -0.78 -2.23
C TYR A 62 1.71 -2.07 -1.40
N VAL A 63 1.06 -2.03 -0.24
CA VAL A 63 0.96 -3.16 0.68
C VAL A 63 -0.49 -3.60 0.93
N PRO A 64 -0.76 -4.90 1.11
CA PRO A 64 -2.11 -5.38 1.36
C PRO A 64 -2.54 -5.06 2.80
N MET A 65 -3.68 -4.39 2.96
CA MET A 65 -4.25 -4.08 4.27
C MET A 65 -5.74 -4.44 4.36
N CYS A 66 -6.18 -4.81 5.56
CA CYS A 66 -7.61 -4.88 5.86
C CYS A 66 -8.15 -3.47 6.15
N ARG A 67 -9.44 -3.24 5.88
CA ARG A 67 -10.11 -1.94 6.06
C ARG A 67 -9.82 -1.22 7.39
N PRO A 68 -9.90 -1.87 8.58
CA PRO A 68 -9.64 -1.16 9.83
C PRO A 68 -8.18 -0.71 9.97
N CYS A 69 -7.22 -1.54 9.55
CA CYS A 69 -5.81 -1.17 9.56
C CYS A 69 -5.50 -0.08 8.53
N HIS A 70 -6.11 -0.16 7.34
CA HIS A 70 -5.96 0.83 6.29
C HIS A 70 -6.47 2.21 6.74
N ARG A 71 -7.69 2.29 7.29
CA ARG A 71 -8.26 3.54 7.81
C ARG A 71 -7.42 4.17 8.92
N ARG A 72 -6.89 3.34 9.83
CA ARG A 72 -6.01 3.82 10.90
C ARG A 72 -4.73 4.42 10.31
N TYR A 73 -4.12 3.73 9.36
CA TYR A 73 -2.94 4.20 8.67
C TYR A 73 -3.19 5.54 7.94
N ASP A 74 -4.29 5.66 7.20
CA ASP A 74 -4.64 6.91 6.52
C ASP A 74 -4.91 8.06 7.50
N ALA A 75 -5.55 7.77 8.64
CA ALA A 75 -5.79 8.76 9.69
C ALA A 75 -4.48 9.24 10.33
N GLU A 76 -3.56 8.31 10.62
CA GLU A 76 -2.21 8.64 11.09
C GLU A 76 -1.52 9.54 10.05
N ARG A 77 -1.51 9.17 8.76
CA ARG A 77 -0.92 9.97 7.68
C ARG A 77 -1.56 11.36 7.50
N ALA A 78 -2.88 11.45 7.64
CA ALA A 78 -3.58 12.73 7.58
C ALA A 78 -3.20 13.64 8.77
N ALA A 79 -3.07 13.06 9.98
CA ALA A 79 -2.59 13.79 11.15
C ALA A 79 -1.14 14.25 10.96
N GLU A 80 -0.28 13.41 10.39
CA GLU A 80 1.11 13.75 10.07
C GLU A 80 1.20 14.93 9.09
N ARG A 81 0.40 14.92 8.01
CA ARG A 81 0.37 16.02 7.03
C ARG A 81 -0.08 17.33 7.66
N ARG A 82 -1.10 17.28 8.52
CA ARG A 82 -1.55 18.45 9.29
C ARG A 82 -0.46 18.94 10.26
N ALA A 83 0.19 18.03 10.98
CA ALA A 83 1.27 18.37 11.90
C ALA A 83 2.47 18.99 11.18
N THR A 84 2.88 18.47 10.02
CA THR A 84 3.94 19.07 9.21
C THR A 84 3.54 20.46 8.71
N ALA A 85 2.27 20.65 8.30
CA ALA A 85 1.76 21.97 7.95
C ALA A 85 1.79 22.95 9.15
N HIS A 86 1.50 22.47 10.37
CA HIS A 86 1.61 23.28 11.59
C HIS A 86 3.07 23.52 12.05
N LEU A 87 3.99 22.56 11.85
CA LEU A 87 5.42 22.72 12.14
C LEU A 87 6.13 23.68 11.19
N ALA A 88 5.65 23.83 9.96
CA ALA A 88 6.10 24.91 9.07
C ALA A 88 5.80 26.31 9.65
N ILE A 89 4.95 26.41 10.69
CA ILE A 89 4.55 27.66 11.35
C ILE A 89 5.09 27.74 12.80
N ALA A 90 5.51 26.63 13.42
CA ALA A 90 5.87 26.57 14.85
C ALA A 90 7.37 26.24 15.08
N PRO A 91 8.00 26.76 16.17
CA PRO A 91 9.39 26.46 16.48
C PRO A 91 9.57 24.98 16.84
N LEU A 92 10.65 24.39 16.34
CA LEU A 92 10.99 22.96 16.45
C LEU A 92 10.95 22.47 17.92
N GLY A 93 9.88 21.78 18.31
CA GLY A 93 9.67 21.34 19.69
C GLY A 93 9.06 19.95 19.81
N LYS A 94 9.90 19.01 20.29
CA LYS A 94 9.65 17.61 20.73
C LYS A 94 9.67 16.53 19.64
N ARG A 95 10.55 15.55 19.87
CA ARG A 95 10.84 14.40 19.00
C ARG A 95 9.59 13.55 18.80
N ARG A 96 9.26 13.31 17.53
CA ARG A 96 8.13 12.50 17.07
C ARG A 96 8.44 11.00 17.25
N PRO A 97 7.47 10.15 17.66
CA PRO A 97 7.71 8.71 17.74
C PRO A 97 8.09 8.15 16.36
N PRO A 98 8.96 7.13 16.30
CA PRO A 98 9.39 6.54 15.04
C PRO A 98 8.21 5.95 14.29
N ARG A 99 8.19 6.13 12.97
CA ARG A 99 7.23 5.50 12.08
C ARG A 99 7.29 3.98 12.24
N ARG A 100 6.13 3.32 12.25
CA ARG A 100 6.07 1.87 12.19
C ARG A 100 6.55 1.45 10.78
N THR A 101 7.76 0.92 10.70
CA THR A 101 8.33 0.45 9.43
C THR A 101 7.56 -0.78 8.96
N TYR A 102 7.06 -0.70 7.74
CA TYR A 102 6.42 -1.82 7.05
C TYR A 102 7.50 -2.66 6.42
N VAL A 103 7.81 -3.82 7.02
CA VAL A 103 8.54 -4.83 6.28
C VAL A 103 7.60 -5.37 5.21
N VAL A 104 7.88 -5.03 3.94
CA VAL A 104 7.34 -5.79 2.83
C VAL A 104 7.85 -7.20 3.05
N ALA A 105 6.96 -8.11 3.40
CA ALA A 105 7.28 -9.53 3.29
C ALA A 105 7.47 -9.77 1.79
N LEU A 106 8.70 -9.61 1.31
CA LEU A 106 9.14 -10.18 0.05
C LEU A 106 8.77 -11.64 0.16
N ASP A 107 7.95 -12.07 -0.78
CA ASP A 107 7.29 -13.35 -0.78
C ASP A 107 8.34 -14.43 -0.40
N ARG A 108 8.10 -15.15 0.70
CA ARG A 108 8.78 -16.42 0.92
C ARG A 108 8.37 -17.27 -0.26
N GLU A 109 9.31 -17.47 -1.19
CA GLU A 109 9.21 -18.42 -2.30
C GLU A 109 8.47 -19.66 -1.80
N PRO A 110 7.29 -20.00 -2.34
CA PRO A 110 6.79 -21.35 -2.15
C PRO A 110 7.81 -22.26 -2.85
N LEU A 111 8.51 -23.06 -2.05
CA LEU A 111 9.21 -24.26 -2.53
C LEU A 111 8.15 -25.18 -3.13
N PHE A 112 7.75 -24.93 -4.38
CA PHE A 112 7.07 -25.92 -5.18
C PHE A 112 8.09 -27.03 -5.42
N GLY A 113 7.97 -28.10 -4.62
CA GLY A 113 8.57 -29.38 -4.92
C GLY A 113 8.14 -29.79 -6.31
N GLY A 114 9.10 -30.02 -7.19
CA GLY A 114 8.86 -30.59 -8.49
C GLY A 114 8.52 -32.06 -8.31
N ASP A 115 7.27 -32.40 -8.58
CA ASP A 115 6.85 -33.76 -8.87
C ASP A 115 6.14 -33.74 -10.23
N ASP A 116 6.94 -33.83 -11.29
CA ASP A 116 6.47 -34.07 -12.64
C ASP A 116 6.05 -35.55 -12.74
N ALA A 117 4.78 -35.82 -12.47
CA ALA A 117 4.19 -37.13 -12.73
C ALA A 117 2.77 -36.97 -13.29
N ASN A 118 2.72 -36.92 -14.62
CA ASN A 118 1.77 -37.60 -15.50
C ASN A 118 0.25 -37.52 -15.19
N GLY A 119 -0.50 -36.95 -16.14
CA GLY A 119 -1.76 -37.58 -16.55
C GLY A 119 -3.00 -36.68 -16.61
N TRP A 120 -3.19 -36.02 -17.74
CA TRP A 120 -4.51 -35.72 -18.32
C TRP A 120 -4.31 -35.88 -19.85
N THR A 121 -4.99 -36.81 -20.53
CA THR A 121 -6.40 -36.67 -20.95
C THR A 121 -7.11 -38.03 -21.11
N LEU A 122 -8.42 -38.00 -20.84
CA LEU A 122 -9.45 -38.98 -21.27
C LEU A 122 -9.51 -39.12 -22.79
#